data_AF-A0A961N908-F1
#
_entry.id   AF-A0A961N908-F1
#
_cell.length_a   1.000
_cell.length_b   1.000
_cell.length_c   1.000
_cell.angle_alpha   90.00
_cell.angle_beta   90.00
_cell.angle_gamma   90.00
#
_symmetry.space_group_name_H-M   'P 1'
#
loop_
_entity.id
_entity.type
_entity.pdbx_description
1 polymer ?
#
loop_
_entity_poly.entity_id
_entity_poly.type
_entity_poly.pdbx_seq_one_letter_code
_entity_poly.pdbx_strand_id
1 'polypeptide(L)' 'MGGRAMSAPALRPFLPTDTPALAAIFVAAVEQLTGDDYSEAQQEAWARTADDEARFGARLAGQLTLIAT' A
#
# COMPACT_ATOMS: atom_id res chain seq x y z
N MET A 1 -20.89 -23.68 9.48
CA MET A 1 -20.85 -22.20 9.41
C MET A 1 -20.53 -21.83 7.98
N GLY A 2 -21.52 -21.46 7.16
CA GLY A 2 -21.30 -21.19 5.73
C GLY A 2 -20.58 -19.85 5.56
N GLY A 3 -19.38 -19.87 4.95
CA GLY A 3 -18.67 -18.64 4.60
C GLY A 3 -19.44 -17.89 3.52
N ARG A 4 -19.83 -16.64 3.78
CA ARG A 4 -20.31 -15.73 2.73
C ARG A 4 -19.18 -15.56 1.73
N ALA A 5 -19.45 -15.83 0.45
CA ALA A 5 -18.53 -15.46 -0.61
C ALA A 5 -18.37 -13.93 -0.57
N MET A 6 -17.13 -13.47 -0.39
CA MET A 6 -16.80 -12.06 -0.48
C MET A 6 -16.94 -11.63 -1.94
N SER A 7 -17.65 -10.53 -2.19
CA SER A 7 -17.67 -9.93 -3.52
C SER A 7 -16.24 -9.54 -3.92
N ALA A 8 -15.81 -9.94 -5.12
CA ALA A 8 -14.48 -9.59 -5.61
C ALA A 8 -14.40 -8.06 -5.83
N PRO A 9 -13.33 -7.39 -5.38
CA PRO A 9 -13.12 -5.97 -5.66
C PRO A 9 -12.85 -5.77 -7.16
N ALA A 10 -13.24 -4.62 -7.69
CA ALA A 10 -12.86 -4.24 -9.04
C ALA A 10 -11.38 -3.83 -9.06
N LEU A 11 -10.66 -4.15 -10.14
CA LEU A 11 -9.24 -3.82 -10.30
C LEU A 11 -9.05 -2.92 -11.52
N ARG A 12 -8.23 -1.88 -11.37
CA ARG A 12 -7.82 -1.00 -12.47
C ARG A 12 -6.32 -0.68 -12.44
N PRO A 13 -5.71 -0.24 -13.55
CA PRO A 13 -4.35 0.28 -13.54
C PRO A 13 -4.18 1.52 -12.65
N PHE A 14 -2.99 1.67 -12.09
CA PHE A 14 -2.54 2.86 -11.37
C PHE A 14 -2.58 4.13 -12.23
N LEU A 15 -2.99 5.24 -11.61
CA LEU A 15 -2.89 6.60 -12.14
C LEU A 15 -2.03 7.45 -11.19
N PRO A 16 -1.24 8.43 -11.68
CA PRO A 16 -0.41 9.28 -10.82
C PRO A 16 -1.17 9.95 -9.67
N THR A 17 -2.45 10.26 -9.86
CA THR A 17 -3.35 10.85 -8.85
C THR A 17 -3.65 9.91 -7.68
N ASP A 18 -3.39 8.61 -7.81
CA ASP A 18 -3.61 7.63 -6.74
C ASP A 18 -2.49 7.64 -5.70
N THR A 19 -1.33 8.26 -6.02
CA THR A 19 -0.11 8.21 -5.20
C THR A 19 -0.34 8.56 -3.72
N PRO A 20 -1.03 9.65 -3.35
CA PRO A 20 -1.21 10.01 -1.94
C PRO A 20 -2.02 8.97 -1.16
N ALA A 21 -3.08 8.42 -1.79
CA ALA A 21 -3.90 7.39 -1.16
C ALA A 21 -3.12 6.08 -0.97
N LEU A 22 -2.29 5.70 -1.95
CA LEU A 22 -1.46 4.50 -1.86
C LEU A 22 -0.33 4.64 -0.86
N ALA A 23 0.27 5.83 -0.73
CA ALA A 23 1.24 6.13 0.31
C ALA A 23 0.63 5.92 1.70
N ALA A 24 -0.57 6.46 1.94
CA ALA A 24 -1.27 6.29 3.21
C ALA A 24 -1.61 4.81 3.51
N ILE A 25 -2.10 4.06 2.52
CA ILE A 25 -2.38 2.62 2.67
C ILE A 25 -1.10 1.85 2.98
N PHE A 26 -0.01 2.15 2.28
CA PHE A 26 1.28 1.49 2.48
C PHE A 26 1.82 1.70 3.90
N VAL A 27 1.83 2.95 4.38
CA VAL A 27 2.28 3.29 5.75
C VAL A 27 1.42 2.56 6.78
N ALA A 28 0.10 2.65 6.66
CA ALA A 28 -0.82 2.00 7.61
C ALA A 28 -0.64 0.48 7.62
N ALA A 29 -0.44 -0.15 6.46
CA ALA A 29 -0.22 -1.59 6.37
C ALA A 29 1.10 -2.02 7.06
N VAL A 30 2.17 -1.25 6.88
CA VAL A 30 3.45 -1.52 7.55
C VAL A 30 3.29 -1.39 9.06
N GLU A 31 2.76 -0.27 9.55
CA GLU A 31 2.66 0.00 10.99
C GLU A 31 1.71 -0.96 11.70
N GLN A 32 0.56 -1.29 11.10
CA GLN A 32 -0.51 -2.00 11.80
C GLN A 32 -0.42 -3.53 11.68
N LEU A 33 0.24 -4.05 10.65
CA LEU A 33 0.14 -5.48 10.30
C LEU A 33 1.46 -6.25 10.44
N THR A 34 2.58 -5.57 10.71
CA THR A 34 3.91 -6.22 10.69
C THR A 34 4.58 -6.31 12.06
N GLY A 35 3.90 -5.89 13.13
CA GLY A 35 4.49 -5.76 14.47
C GLY A 35 4.90 -7.09 15.11
N ASP A 36 4.34 -8.19 14.64
CA ASP A 36 4.69 -9.53 15.12
C ASP A 36 6.10 -9.97 14.66
N ASP A 37 6.61 -9.42 13.55
CA ASP A 37 7.87 -9.82 12.93
C ASP A 37 8.94 -8.71 12.92
N TYR A 38 8.52 -7.45 13.08
CA TYR A 38 9.39 -6.27 12.96
C TYR A 38 9.23 -5.35 14.16
N SER A 39 10.35 -4.83 14.68
CA SER A 39 10.35 -3.80 15.71
C SER A 39 9.81 -2.47 15.17
N GLU A 40 9.34 -1.60 16.07
CA GLU A 40 8.82 -0.26 15.72
C GLU A 40 9.81 0.56 14.88
N ALA A 41 11.10 0.52 15.22
CA ALA A 41 12.14 1.23 14.46
C ALA A 41 12.31 0.68 13.03
N GLN A 42 12.11 -0.63 12.83
CA GLN A 42 12.14 -1.24 11.49
C GLN A 42 10.90 -0.87 10.69
N GLN A 43 9.72 -0.86 11.31
CA GLN A 43 8.48 -0.41 10.68
C GLN A 43 8.57 1.05 10.25
N GLU A 44 9.03 1.94 11.13
CA GLU A 44 9.19 3.36 10.84
C GLU A 44 10.16 3.58 9.67
N ALA A 45 11.33 2.93 9.71
CA ALA A 45 12.31 3.04 8.64
C ALA A 45 11.76 2.55 7.29
N TRP A 46 10.91 1.51 7.29
CA TRP A 46 10.26 1.01 6.09
C TRP A 46 9.16 1.95 5.59
N ALA A 47 8.28 2.42 6.47
CA ALA A 47 7.17 3.31 6.16
C ALA A 47 7.64 4.62 5.49
N ARG A 48 8.79 5.17 5.93
CA ARG A 48 9.44 6.35 5.34
C ARG A 48 9.78 6.22 3.85
N THR A 49 9.69 5.02 3.26
CA THR A 49 9.77 4.84 1.80
C THR A 49 8.71 5.65 1.05
N ALA A 50 7.57 5.94 1.68
CA ALA A 50 6.48 6.71 1.11
C ALA A 50 6.58 8.23 1.33
N ASP A 51 7.54 8.72 2.13
CA ASP A 51 7.68 10.16 2.44
C ASP A 51 8.00 11.00 1.19
N ASP A 52 8.82 10.46 0.28
CA ASP A 52 9.07 11.03 -1.03
C ASP A 52 8.00 10.54 -2.02
N GLU A 53 6.83 11.18 -1.98
CA GLU A 53 5.69 10.81 -2.84
C GLU A 53 6.05 10.83 -4.33
N ALA A 54 6.95 11.72 -4.77
CA ALA A 54 7.36 11.78 -6.17
C ALA A 54 8.14 10.52 -6.57
N ARG A 55 9.12 10.11 -5.76
CA ARG A 55 9.87 8.86 -5.99
C ARG A 55 9.00 7.63 -5.80
N PHE A 56 8.11 7.63 -4.81
CA PHE A 56 7.18 6.54 -4.56
C PHE A 56 6.22 6.35 -5.75
N GLY A 57 5.59 7.43 -6.21
CA GLY A 57 4.73 7.43 -7.40
C GLY A 57 5.48 7.01 -8.66
N ALA A 58 6.72 7.46 -8.86
CA ALA A 58 7.55 7.03 -9.98
C ALA A 58 7.84 5.52 -9.95
N ARG A 59 8.10 4.94 -8.77
CA ARG A 59 8.27 3.49 -8.61
C ARG A 59 6.99 2.74 -8.98
N LEU A 60 5.82 3.20 -8.52
CA LEU A 60 4.53 2.58 -8.83
C LEU A 60 4.22 2.66 -10.33
N ALA A 61 4.51 3.80 -10.97
CA ALA A 61 4.33 4.01 -12.41
C ALA A 61 5.27 3.14 -13.26
N GLY A 62 6.47 2.84 -12.75
CA GLY A 62 7.45 1.98 -13.42
C GLY A 62 7.15 0.48 -13.36
N GLN A 63 6.04 0.09 -12.70
CA GLN A 63 5.62 -1.30 -12.52
C GLN A 63 4.19 -1.51 -13.01
N LEU A 64 3.77 -2.78 -13.15
CA LEU A 64 2.37 -3.13 -13.34
C LEU A 64 1.64 -3.04 -12.00
N THR A 65 1.18 -1.85 -11.64
CA THR A 65 0.48 -1.58 -10.38
C THR A 65 -1.04 -1.60 -10.59
N LEU A 66 -1.76 -2.39 -9.78
CA LEU A 66 -3.22 -2.50 -9.80
C LEU A 66 -3.84 -1.90 -8.54
N ILE A 67 -4.97 -1.21 -8.72
CA ILE A 67 -5.72 -0.54 -7.67
C ILE A 67 -7.05 -1.26 -7.48
N ALA A 68 -7.35 -1.65 -6.25
CA ALA A 68 -8.66 -2.14 -5.86
C ALA A 68 -9.62 -0.97 -5.61
N THR A 69 -10.84 -1.06 -6.14
CA THR A 69 -11.91 -0.06 -6.02
C THR A 69 -13.22 -0.70 -5.60
#